data_AF-A0A5S9R3D6-F1
#
_entry.id   AF-A0A5S9R3D6-F1
#
_cell.length_a   1.000
_cell.length_b   1.000
_cell.length_c   1.000
_cell.angle_alpha   90.00
_cell.angle_beta   90.00
_cell.angle_gamma   90.00
#
_symmetry.space_group_name_H-M   'P 1'
#
loop_
_entity.id
_entity.type
_entity.pdbx_description
1 polymer ?
#
loop_
_entity_poly.entity_id
_entity_poly.type
_entity_poly.pdbx_seq_one_letter_code
_entity_poly.pdbx_strand_id
1 'polypeptide(L)'
;MVNIRPSRMRSITDARNAFSTLVGEAENGLTTHIVKGSTVVAHLVPASAPVLDDPSLRHALIASFAASEAASAGAYEWREARLWHAGDTVGRLLAWTWRTDSDLCLRAFASFHDELQQVVGATIGLSAIWPGIEVALRVALDGGEIADLFQYLDRHYDDYYLGPHRPHPSNA
;
A
#
# COMPACT_ATOMS: atom_id res chain seq x y z
N MET A 1 1.20 -13.06 5.68
CA MET A 1 2.63 -13.32 6.00
C MET A 1 3.11 -14.47 5.15
N VAL A 2 4.01 -14.23 4.19
CA VAL A 2 4.60 -15.33 3.39
C VAL A 2 5.51 -16.13 4.31
N ASN A 3 5.30 -17.45 4.41
CA ASN A 3 6.07 -18.31 5.29
C ASN A 3 7.45 -18.59 4.67
N ILE A 4 8.43 -17.72 4.96
CA ILE A 4 9.78 -17.80 4.42
C ILE A 4 10.49 -18.98 5.07
N ARG A 5 10.68 -20.06 4.30
CA ARG A 5 11.49 -21.21 4.74
C ARG A 5 12.93 -21.04 4.26
N PRO A 6 13.95 -21.22 5.12
CA PRO A 6 15.35 -21.11 4.70
C PRO A 6 15.72 -22.00 3.51
N SER A 7 15.11 -23.18 3.43
CA SER A 7 15.31 -24.11 2.30
C SER A 7 14.80 -23.58 0.95
N ARG A 8 13.91 -22.57 0.98
CA ARG A 8 13.33 -21.90 -0.19
C ARG A 8 14.00 -20.57 -0.52
N MET A 9 15.06 -20.20 0.20
CA MET A 9 15.86 -19.00 -0.12
C MET A 9 17.01 -19.37 -1.06
N ARG A 10 17.25 -18.52 -2.07
CA ARG A 10 18.38 -18.63 -3.00
C ARG A 10 19.03 -17.26 -3.15
N SER A 11 20.35 -17.18 -3.03
CA SER A 11 21.04 -15.93 -3.37
C SER A 11 20.81 -15.61 -4.86
N ILE A 12 20.93 -14.34 -5.26
CA ILE A 12 20.86 -13.96 -6.68
C ILE A 12 21.81 -14.81 -7.53
N THR A 13 23.03 -15.05 -7.05
CA THR A 13 24.04 -15.83 -7.76
C THR A 13 23.61 -17.27 -7.94
N ASP A 14 23.07 -17.91 -6.89
CA ASP A 14 22.60 -19.29 -6.96
C ASP A 14 21.37 -19.41 -7.85
N ALA A 15 20.45 -18.45 -7.74
CA ALA A 15 19.24 -18.43 -8.55
C ALA A 15 19.56 -18.30 -10.04
N ARG A 16 20.56 -17.48 -10.40
CA ARG A 16 21.04 -17.36 -11.78
C ARG A 16 21.65 -18.66 -12.28
N ASN A 17 22.49 -19.30 -11.49
CA ASN A 17 23.22 -20.49 -11.91
C ASN A 17 22.33 -21.75 -11.96
N ALA A 18 21.25 -21.79 -11.18
CA ALA A 18 20.34 -22.92 -11.07
C ALA A 18 18.92 -22.63 -11.61
N PHE A 19 18.76 -21.62 -12.47
CA PHE A 19 17.44 -21.12 -12.86
C PHE A 19 16.52 -22.21 -13.44
N SER A 20 17.02 -23.06 -14.33
CA SER A 20 16.23 -24.17 -14.90
C SER A 20 15.72 -25.15 -13.83
N THR A 21 16.53 -25.44 -12.81
CA THR A 21 16.12 -26.27 -11.68
C THR A 21 15.03 -25.58 -10.87
N LEU A 22 15.16 -24.28 -10.61
CA LEU A 22 14.15 -23.51 -9.87
C LEU A 22 12.81 -23.43 -10.61
N VAL A 23 12.84 -23.35 -11.94
CA VAL A 23 11.62 -23.43 -12.77
C VAL A 23 10.97 -24.81 -12.63
N GLY A 24 11.75 -25.90 -12.69
CA GLY A 24 11.23 -27.24 -12.42
C GLY A 24 10.69 -27.41 -10.99
N GLU A 25 11.30 -26.78 -9.99
CA GLU A 25 10.76 -26.73 -8.62
C GLU A 25 9.42 -25.97 -8.58
N ALA A 26 9.29 -24.86 -9.31
CA ALA A 26 8.04 -24.10 -9.40
C ALA A 26 6.93 -24.89 -10.11
N GLU A 27 7.23 -25.66 -11.15
CA GLU A 27 6.29 -26.61 -11.77
C GLU A 27 5.76 -27.63 -10.75
N ASN A 28 6.62 -28.06 -9.80
CA ASN A 28 6.26 -28.95 -8.71
C ASN A 28 5.59 -28.24 -7.51
N GLY A 29 5.17 -26.98 -7.68
CA GLY A 29 4.44 -26.23 -6.65
C GLY A 29 5.33 -25.57 -5.59
N LEU A 30 6.64 -25.47 -5.79
CA LEU A 30 7.55 -24.83 -4.85
C LEU A 30 7.75 -23.35 -5.16
N THR A 31 7.47 -22.50 -4.18
CA THR A 31 7.88 -21.08 -4.21
C THR A 31 9.33 -20.93 -3.77
N THR A 32 10.10 -20.16 -4.52
CA THR A 32 11.49 -19.79 -4.20
C THR A 32 11.60 -18.28 -3.98
N HIS A 33 12.28 -17.90 -2.90
CA HIS A 33 12.62 -16.52 -2.55
C HIS A 33 14.05 -16.21 -3.01
N ILE A 34 14.21 -15.25 -3.91
CA ILE A 34 15.52 -14.79 -4.35
C ILE A 34 15.97 -13.68 -3.41
N VAL A 35 17.14 -13.81 -2.80
CA VAL A 35 17.65 -12.89 -1.77
C VAL A 35 18.93 -12.19 -2.20
N LYS A 36 19.09 -10.93 -1.79
CA LYS A 36 20.31 -10.13 -1.87
C LYS A 36 20.68 -9.69 -0.45
N GLY A 37 21.76 -10.25 0.10
CA GLY A 37 22.06 -10.09 1.52
C GLY A 37 20.95 -10.72 2.37
N SER A 38 20.32 -9.93 3.24
CA SER A 38 19.18 -10.34 4.08
C SER A 38 17.80 -10.01 3.49
N THR A 39 17.74 -9.42 2.30
CA THR A 39 16.49 -8.91 1.71
C THR A 39 16.01 -9.84 0.59
N VAL A 40 14.73 -10.21 0.63
CA VAL A 40 14.06 -10.86 -0.52
C VAL A 40 13.83 -9.82 -1.60
N VAL A 41 14.37 -10.06 -2.79
CA VAL A 41 14.28 -9.13 -3.94
C VAL A 41 13.36 -9.62 -5.05
N ALA A 42 13.08 -10.92 -5.11
CA ALA A 42 12.16 -11.49 -6.07
C ALA A 42 11.58 -12.82 -5.57
N HIS A 43 10.47 -13.20 -6.17
CA HIS A 43 9.81 -14.49 -5.94
C HIS A 43 9.70 -15.22 -7.28
N LEU A 44 10.08 -16.49 -7.29
CA LEU A 44 9.64 -17.43 -8.31
C LEU A 44 8.51 -18.25 -7.71
N VAL A 45 7.31 -18.12 -8.27
CA VAL A 45 6.11 -18.79 -7.78
C VAL A 45 5.61 -19.80 -8.83
N PRO A 46 4.98 -20.92 -8.40
CA PRO A 46 4.26 -21.79 -9.31
C PRO A 46 3.20 -21.04 -10.11
N ALA A 47 2.91 -21.49 -11.34
CA ALA A 47 1.84 -20.91 -12.15
C ALA A 47 0.44 -21.04 -11.50
N SER A 48 0.26 -22.04 -10.62
CA SER A 48 -0.94 -22.26 -9.83
C SER A 48 -0.98 -21.44 -8.52
N ALA A 49 0.07 -20.66 -8.22
CA ALA A 49 0.06 -19.83 -7.04
C ALA A 49 -1.06 -18.78 -7.15
N PRO A 50 -1.80 -18.52 -6.06
CA PRO A 50 -2.80 -17.46 -6.06
C PRO A 50 -2.11 -16.10 -6.12
N VAL A 51 -1.92 -15.59 -7.34
CA VAL A 51 -1.44 -14.25 -7.61
C VAL A 51 -2.65 -13.37 -7.85
N LEU A 52 -2.76 -12.29 -7.08
CA LEU A 52 -3.78 -11.28 -7.30
C LEU A 52 -3.33 -10.35 -8.44
N ASP A 53 -3.64 -10.72 -9.67
CA ASP A 53 -3.33 -9.95 -10.88
C ASP A 53 -4.49 -9.06 -11.34
N ASP A 54 -5.74 -9.46 -11.05
CA ASP A 54 -6.95 -8.69 -11.34
C ASP A 54 -6.91 -7.29 -10.66
N PRO A 55 -6.88 -6.19 -11.44
CA PRO A 55 -6.84 -4.83 -10.89
C PRO A 55 -8.09 -4.45 -10.09
N SER A 56 -9.27 -4.91 -10.50
CA SER A 56 -10.54 -4.59 -9.83
C SER A 56 -10.62 -5.23 -8.45
N LEU A 57 -10.23 -6.51 -8.33
CA LEU A 57 -10.18 -7.19 -7.04
C LEU A 57 -9.12 -6.59 -6.13
N ARG A 58 -7.98 -6.17 -6.68
CA ARG A 58 -6.94 -5.44 -5.93
C ARG A 58 -7.47 -4.13 -5.36
N HIS A 59 -8.18 -3.33 -6.16
CA HIS A 59 -8.79 -2.10 -5.69
C HIS A 59 -9.85 -2.37 -4.61
N ALA A 60 -10.68 -3.39 -4.77
CA ALA A 60 -11.69 -3.77 -3.78
C ALA A 60 -11.07 -4.16 -2.43
N LEU A 61 -9.96 -4.91 -2.46
CA LEU A 61 -9.22 -5.29 -1.25
C LEU A 61 -8.59 -4.07 -0.56
N ILE A 62 -7.98 -3.16 -1.32
CA ILE A 62 -7.43 -1.91 -0.79
C ILE A 62 -8.53 -1.06 -0.16
N ALA A 63 -9.66 -0.89 -0.83
CA ALA A 63 -10.80 -0.11 -0.31
C ALA A 63 -11.37 -0.73 0.98
N SER A 64 -11.60 -2.05 0.99
CA SER A 64 -12.08 -2.74 2.19
C SER A 64 -11.10 -2.64 3.36
N PHE A 65 -9.80 -2.72 3.08
CA PHE A 65 -8.77 -2.56 4.09
C PHE A 65 -8.72 -1.11 4.60
N ALA A 66 -8.76 -0.13 3.70
CA ALA A 66 -8.78 1.30 4.02
C ALA A 66 -9.97 1.67 4.93
N ALA A 67 -11.16 1.14 4.65
CA ALA A 67 -12.34 1.35 5.48
C ALA A 67 -12.16 0.81 6.92
N SER A 68 -11.61 -0.39 7.06
CA SER A 68 -11.31 -0.98 8.37
C SER A 68 -10.31 -0.14 9.17
N GLU A 69 -9.22 0.29 8.53
CA GLU A 69 -8.20 1.10 9.21
C GLU A 69 -8.70 2.51 9.52
N ALA A 70 -9.50 3.12 8.63
CA ALA A 70 -10.11 4.43 8.84
C ALA A 70 -11.09 4.42 10.02
N ALA A 71 -11.88 3.34 10.19
CA ALA A 71 -12.74 3.18 11.36
C ALA A 71 -11.95 3.14 12.67
N SER A 72 -10.83 2.40 12.69
CA SER A 72 -9.93 2.35 13.84
C SER A 72 -9.29 3.71 14.12
N ALA A 73 -8.71 4.34 13.09
CA ALA A 73 -8.05 5.64 13.19
C ALA A 73 -9.02 6.74 13.63
N GLY A 74 -10.24 6.77 13.08
CA GLY A 74 -11.28 7.73 13.47
C GLY A 74 -11.73 7.57 14.92
N ALA A 75 -11.77 6.35 15.44
CA ALA A 75 -12.16 6.08 16.83
C ALA A 75 -11.08 6.46 17.86
N TYR A 76 -9.80 6.27 17.52
CA TYR A 76 -8.71 6.33 18.51
C TYR A 76 -7.65 7.40 18.24
N GLU A 77 -7.45 7.78 16.99
CA GLU A 77 -6.33 8.63 16.56
C GLU A 77 -6.78 10.00 16.01
N TRP A 78 -8.07 10.18 15.78
CA TRP A 78 -8.66 11.46 15.42
C TRP A 78 -9.00 12.29 16.65
N ARG A 79 -8.29 13.39 16.86
CA ARG A 79 -8.52 14.31 17.98
C ARG A 79 -8.02 15.70 17.64
N GLU A 80 -8.62 16.73 18.21
CA GLU A 80 -8.28 18.14 17.92
C GLU A 80 -8.40 18.48 16.42
N ALA A 81 -9.40 17.90 15.75
CA ALA A 81 -9.66 18.08 14.31
C ALA A 81 -8.46 17.70 13.40
N ARG A 82 -7.63 16.76 13.84
CA ARG A 82 -6.51 16.22 13.06
C ARG A 82 -6.27 14.74 13.34
N LEU A 83 -5.62 14.08 12.39
CA LEU A 83 -5.14 12.72 12.55
C LEU A 83 -3.74 12.73 13.18
N TRP A 84 -3.57 11.98 14.27
CA TRP A 84 -2.27 11.86 14.95
C TRP A 84 -1.44 10.67 14.47
N HIS A 85 -2.09 9.57 14.09
CA HIS A 85 -1.44 8.40 13.53
C HIS A 85 -2.43 7.61 12.68
N ALA A 86 -2.07 7.25 11.45
CA ALA A 86 -2.95 6.46 10.57
C ALA A 86 -2.93 4.94 10.83
N GLY A 87 -2.20 4.47 11.85
CA GLY A 87 -1.79 3.07 12.00
C GLY A 87 -0.64 2.63 11.08
N ASP A 88 0.27 1.80 11.62
CA ASP A 88 1.43 1.25 10.88
C ASP A 88 1.03 0.49 9.62
N THR A 89 -0.13 -0.15 9.62
CA THR A 89 -0.56 -0.97 8.49
C THR A 89 -0.94 -0.10 7.29
N VAL A 90 -1.62 1.04 7.51
CA VAL A 90 -1.83 2.08 6.48
C VAL A 90 -0.49 2.61 5.99
N GLY A 91 0.45 2.88 6.90
CA GLY A 91 1.81 3.30 6.54
C GLY A 91 2.50 2.32 5.60
N ARG A 92 2.43 1.00 5.88
CA ARG A 92 2.99 -0.05 5.02
C ARG A 92 2.25 -0.19 3.70
N LEU A 93 0.92 -0.04 3.69
CA LEU A 93 0.12 -0.06 2.46
C LEU A 93 0.55 1.07 1.53
N LEU A 94 0.55 2.30 2.02
CA LEU A 94 0.92 3.49 1.25
C LEU A 94 2.37 3.42 0.76
N ALA A 95 3.29 2.97 1.61
CA ALA A 95 4.67 2.74 1.24
C ALA A 95 4.84 1.69 0.13
N TRP A 96 4.10 0.58 0.22
CA TRP A 96 4.10 -0.46 -0.81
C TRP A 96 3.56 0.09 -2.12
N THR A 97 2.38 0.71 -2.11
CA THR A 97 1.76 1.26 -3.31
C THR A 97 2.64 2.34 -3.93
N TRP A 98 3.23 3.25 -3.13
CA TRP A 98 4.12 4.30 -3.62
C TRP A 98 5.31 3.75 -4.41
N ARG A 99 5.95 2.70 -3.90
CA ARG A 99 7.12 2.08 -4.55
C ARG A 99 6.76 1.26 -5.78
N THR A 100 5.50 0.85 -5.94
CA THR A 100 5.06 0.00 -7.06
C THR A 100 4.32 0.76 -8.15
N ASP A 101 3.46 1.70 -7.77
CA ASP A 101 2.51 2.40 -8.64
C ASP A 101 1.97 3.63 -7.90
N SER A 102 2.38 4.83 -8.33
CA SER A 102 1.99 6.10 -7.70
C SER A 102 0.48 6.37 -7.80
N ASP A 103 -0.17 5.96 -8.90
CA ASP A 103 -1.61 6.14 -9.07
C ASP A 103 -2.38 5.22 -8.12
N LEU A 104 -1.90 3.98 -7.94
CA LEU A 104 -2.44 3.07 -6.94
C LEU A 104 -2.28 3.63 -5.52
N CYS A 105 -1.16 4.28 -5.24
CA CYS A 105 -0.91 4.93 -3.95
C CYS A 105 -1.91 6.05 -3.68
N LEU A 106 -2.17 6.89 -4.68
CA LEU A 106 -3.13 7.97 -4.57
C LEU A 106 -4.55 7.44 -4.36
N ARG A 107 -4.94 6.36 -5.05
CA ARG A 107 -6.24 5.68 -4.83
C ARG A 107 -6.35 5.07 -3.43
N ALA A 108 -5.29 4.46 -2.92
CA ALA A 108 -5.26 3.90 -1.57
C ALA A 108 -5.40 5.01 -0.51
N PHE A 109 -4.67 6.12 -0.69
CA PHE A 109 -4.79 7.30 0.15
C PHE A 109 -6.20 7.90 0.11
N ALA A 110 -6.75 8.11 -1.09
CA ALA A 110 -8.10 8.65 -1.26
C ALA A 110 -9.16 7.76 -0.61
N SER A 111 -9.06 6.43 -0.77
CA SER A 111 -9.98 5.48 -0.13
C SER A 111 -9.94 5.59 1.39
N PHE A 112 -8.74 5.64 1.98
CA PHE A 112 -8.58 5.81 3.44
C PHE A 112 -9.13 7.16 3.91
N HIS A 113 -8.83 8.22 3.16
CA HIS A 113 -9.27 9.56 3.51
C HIS A 113 -10.79 9.72 3.44
N ASP A 114 -11.43 9.22 2.38
CA ASP A 114 -12.88 9.26 2.22
C ASP A 114 -13.60 8.50 3.35
N GLU A 115 -13.12 7.30 3.69
CA GLU A 115 -13.66 6.51 4.80
C GLU A 115 -13.45 7.22 6.15
N LEU A 116 -12.29 7.84 6.37
CA LEU A 116 -12.02 8.59 7.60
C LEU A 116 -12.98 9.77 7.76
N GLN A 117 -13.28 10.49 6.67
CA GLN A 117 -14.24 11.58 6.68
C GLN A 117 -15.66 11.11 7.03
N GLN A 118 -16.06 9.94 6.52
CA GLN A 118 -17.35 9.33 6.88
C GLN A 118 -17.40 8.98 8.36
N VAL A 119 -16.34 8.37 8.90
CA VAL A 119 -16.25 7.99 10.32
C VAL A 119 -16.26 9.21 11.24
N VAL A 120 -15.52 10.26 10.87
CA VAL A 120 -15.43 11.50 11.64
C VAL A 120 -16.69 12.37 11.48
N GLY A 121 -17.41 12.23 10.36
CA GLY A 121 -18.56 13.06 10.02
C GLY A 121 -18.20 14.49 9.60
N ALA A 122 -16.99 14.70 9.05
CA ALA A 122 -16.52 16.01 8.63
C ALA A 122 -15.64 15.93 7.37
N THR A 123 -15.63 17.00 6.58
CA THR A 123 -14.64 17.18 5.52
C THR A 123 -13.27 17.49 6.13
N ILE A 124 -12.26 16.72 5.72
CA ILE A 124 -10.90 16.77 6.24
C ILE A 124 -10.00 17.22 5.10
N GLY A 125 -9.22 18.29 5.30
CA GLY A 125 -8.20 18.70 4.34
C GLY A 125 -6.90 17.92 4.49
N LEU A 126 -6.05 17.95 3.44
CA LEU A 126 -4.75 17.29 3.44
C LEU A 126 -3.88 17.70 4.65
N SER A 127 -3.93 18.97 5.06
CA SER A 127 -3.18 19.48 6.22
C SER A 127 -3.58 18.85 7.56
N ALA A 128 -4.83 18.39 7.70
CA ALA A 128 -5.34 17.79 8.92
C ALA A 128 -5.07 16.27 9.00
N ILE A 129 -4.97 15.60 7.85
CA ILE A 129 -4.70 14.15 7.78
C ILE A 129 -3.21 13.84 7.65
N TRP A 130 -2.45 14.66 6.91
CA TRP A 130 -1.07 14.39 6.55
C TRP A 130 -0.15 14.15 7.76
N PRO A 131 -0.20 14.91 8.87
CA PRO A 131 0.67 14.67 10.02
C PRO A 131 0.60 13.22 10.54
N GLY A 132 -0.61 12.66 10.65
CA GLY A 132 -0.79 11.28 11.09
C GLY A 132 -0.40 10.22 10.07
N ILE A 133 -0.51 10.54 8.78
CA ILE A 133 -0.01 9.70 7.68
C ILE A 133 1.52 9.70 7.68
N GLU A 134 2.14 10.87 7.85
CA GLU A 134 3.60 11.02 7.94
C GLU A 134 4.19 10.16 9.06
N VAL A 135 3.55 10.16 10.25
CA VAL A 135 3.99 9.28 11.35
C VAL A 135 3.90 7.81 10.95
N ALA A 136 2.79 7.38 10.36
CA ALA A 136 2.60 5.99 9.95
C ALA A 136 3.61 5.54 8.87
N LEU A 137 3.93 6.41 7.91
CA LEU A 137 4.86 6.10 6.81
C LEU A 137 6.28 5.81 7.28
N ARG A 138 6.71 6.35 8.43
CA ARG A 138 8.06 6.14 8.99
C ARG A 138 8.37 4.68 9.32
N VAL A 139 7.35 3.82 9.41
CA VAL A 139 7.53 2.38 9.57
C VAL A 139 8.16 1.70 8.33
N ALA A 140 8.09 2.35 7.16
CA ALA A 140 8.44 1.74 5.89
C ALA A 140 9.19 2.64 4.90
N LEU A 141 9.08 3.97 5.02
CA LEU A 141 9.73 4.97 4.17
C LEU A 141 10.73 5.82 4.95
N ASP A 142 11.78 6.28 4.27
CA ASP A 142 12.65 7.32 4.81
C ASP A 142 12.08 8.74 4.61
N GLY A 143 12.72 9.74 5.22
CA GLY A 143 12.24 11.12 5.17
C GLY A 143 12.22 11.74 3.77
N GLY A 144 13.09 11.28 2.87
CA GLY A 144 13.11 11.73 1.47
C GLY A 144 11.93 11.16 0.70
N GLU A 145 11.70 9.85 0.81
CA GLU A 145 10.54 9.19 0.20
C GLU A 145 9.21 9.76 0.71
N ILE A 146 9.13 10.10 2.01
CA ILE A 146 7.95 10.73 2.60
C ILE A 146 7.72 12.13 2.01
N ALA A 147 8.78 12.92 1.84
CA ALA A 147 8.68 14.26 1.25
C ALA A 147 8.25 14.20 -0.22
N ASP A 148 8.79 13.26 -0.99
CA ASP A 148 8.42 13.04 -2.40
C ASP A 148 6.95 12.62 -2.52
N LEU A 149 6.50 11.69 -1.67
CA LEU A 149 5.10 11.27 -1.61
C LEU A 149 4.20 12.45 -1.25
N PHE A 150 4.56 13.27 -0.26
CA PHE A 150 3.79 14.47 0.08
C PHE A 150 3.65 15.40 -1.13
N GLN A 151 4.75 15.69 -1.82
CA GLN A 151 4.76 16.58 -2.97
C GLN A 151 3.93 16.02 -4.14
N TYR A 152 3.92 14.69 -4.30
CA TYR A 152 3.07 14.03 -5.29
C TYR A 152 1.59 14.15 -4.90
N LEU A 153 1.24 13.83 -3.65
CA LEU A 153 -0.13 13.97 -3.16
C LEU A 153 -0.61 15.42 -3.29
N ASP A 154 0.13 16.41 -2.79
CA ASP A 154 -0.24 17.83 -2.84
C ASP A 154 -0.55 18.31 -4.28
N ARG A 155 0.20 17.81 -5.27
CA ARG A 155 -0.01 18.14 -6.70
C ARG A 155 -1.24 17.46 -7.31
N HIS A 156 -1.58 16.25 -6.87
CA HIS A 156 -2.60 15.40 -7.50
C HIS A 156 -3.83 15.15 -6.63
N TYR A 157 -3.85 15.75 -5.43
CA TYR A 157 -4.90 15.56 -4.44
C TYR A 157 -6.26 15.91 -5.02
N ASP A 158 -6.36 17.06 -5.69
CA ASP A 158 -7.60 17.53 -6.30
C ASP A 158 -8.04 16.66 -7.50
N ASP A 159 -7.12 15.99 -8.19
CA ASP A 159 -7.47 15.14 -9.34
C ASP A 159 -8.31 13.93 -8.88
N TYR A 160 -8.00 13.38 -7.71
CA TYR A 160 -8.56 12.11 -7.22
C TYR A 160 -9.49 12.24 -6.02
N TYR A 161 -9.43 13.36 -5.30
CA TYR A 161 -10.32 13.60 -4.18
C TYR A 161 -11.76 13.82 -4.67
N LEU A 162 -12.64 12.89 -4.33
CA LEU A 162 -14.09 12.90 -4.65
C LEU A 162 -14.93 13.09 -3.39
N GLY A 163 -14.38 13.75 -2.36
CA GLY A 163 -15.06 13.99 -1.09
C GLY A 163 -16.49 14.53 -1.28
N PRO A 164 -17.37 14.42 -0.27
CA PRO A 164 -18.83 14.57 -0.38
C PRO A 164 -19.34 15.93 -0.90
N HIS A 165 -18.45 16.85 -1.26
CA HIS A 165 -18.72 18.21 -1.72
C HIS A 165 -18.10 18.55 -3.08
N ARG A 166 -17.62 17.57 -3.86
CA ARG A 166 -17.34 17.84 -5.28
C ARG A 166 -18.69 18.01 -5.99
N PRO A 167 -19.00 19.17 -6.60
CA PRO A 167 -20.20 19.27 -7.42
C PRO A 167 -20.09 18.21 -8.53
N HIS A 168 -21.09 17.33 -8.60
CA HIS A 168 -21.25 16.44 -9.74
C HIS A 168 -21.13 17.30 -11.00
N PRO A 169 -20.24 16.99 -11.96
CA PRO A 169 -20.39 17.54 -13.28
C PRO A 169 -21.71 16.96 -13.80
N SER A 170 -22.77 17.75 -13.70
CA SER A 170 -24.00 17.52 -14.43
C SER A 170 -23.62 17.28 -15.89
N ASN A 171 -24.08 16.16 -16.44
CA ASN A 171 -23.97 15.79 -17.85
C ASN A 171 -23.90 17.03 -18.76
N ALA A 172 -22.74 17.21 -19.38
CA ALA A 172 -22.55 18.08 -20.54
C ALA A 172 -22.08 17.20 -21.70
#